data_AF-A0A7J7EC76-F1
#
_entry.id   AF-A0A7J7EC76-F1
#
_cell.length_a   1.000
_cell.length_b   1.000
_cell.length_c   1.000
_cell.angle_alpha   90.00
_cell.angle_beta   90.00
_cell.angle_gamma   90.00
#
_symmetry.space_group_name_H-M   'P 1'
#
loop_
_entity.id
_entity.type
_entity.pdbx_description
1 polymer ?
#
loop_
_entity_poly.entity_id
_entity_poly.type
_entity_poly.pdbx_seq_one_letter_code
_entity_poly.pdbx_strand_id
1 'polypeptide(L)'
;MMHSNMETLYKELGEYFLFDPKKLPVEEFFMDLHNFKNMFVQAVKENQKRRETEEKMRRAKLAKEKAEKERLEKQQKREQLIDMN
;
A
#
# COMPACT_ATOMS: atom_id res chain seq x y z
N MET A 1 42.75 -12.61 6.25
CA MET A 1 42.35 -12.43 4.83
C MET A 1 40.87 -12.04 4.70
N MET A 2 39.92 -12.78 5.27
CA MET A 2 38.47 -12.47 5.12
C MET A 2 38.03 -11.13 5.72
N HIS A 3 38.60 -10.72 6.87
CA HIS A 3 38.28 -9.43 7.51
C HIS A 3 38.62 -8.22 6.63
N SER A 4 39.84 -8.20 6.08
CA SER A 4 40.29 -7.10 5.21
C SER A 4 39.47 -7.01 3.92
N ASN A 5 39.00 -8.15 3.39
CA ASN A 5 38.08 -8.16 2.25
C ASN A 5 36.73 -7.52 2.62
N MET A 6 36.17 -7.85 3.78
CA MET A 6 34.92 -7.26 4.27
C MET A 6 35.03 -5.73 4.45
N GLU A 7 36.13 -5.25 5.04
CA GLU A 7 36.38 -3.81 5.18
C GLU A 7 36.51 -3.09 3.83
N THR A 8 37.10 -3.76 2.83
CA THR A 8 37.24 -3.19 1.48
C THR A 8 35.87 -3.05 0.81
N LEU A 9 35.06 -4.12 0.85
CA LEU A 9 33.68 -4.09 0.32
C LEU A 9 32.84 -3.01 1.01
N TYR A 10 32.99 -2.81 2.32
CA TYR A 10 32.27 -1.76 3.02
C TYR A 10 32.69 -0.34 2.59
N LYS A 11 33.97 -0.12 2.29
CA LYS A 11 34.43 1.16 1.73
C LYS A 11 33.90 1.39 0.32
N GLU A 12 33.88 0.35 -0.52
CA GLU A 12 33.29 0.43 -1.86
C GLU A 12 31.80 0.78 -1.82
N LEU A 13 31.05 0.27 -0.82
CA LEU A 13 29.68 0.69 -0.57
C LEU A 13 29.59 2.18 -0.19
N GLY A 14 30.52 2.66 0.63
CA GLY A 14 30.65 4.09 0.98
C GLY A 14 30.85 4.98 -0.24
N GLU A 15 31.71 4.57 -1.17
CA GLU A 15 31.94 5.27 -2.44
C GLU A 15 30.72 5.22 -3.36
N TYR A 16 30.07 4.05 -3.47
CA TYR A 16 28.93 3.86 -4.35
C TYR A 16 27.67 4.61 -3.88
N PHE A 17 27.37 4.57 -2.57
CA PHE A 17 26.20 5.22 -1.97
C PHE A 17 26.51 6.59 -1.35
N LEU A 18 27.74 7.08 -1.49
CA LEU A 18 28.20 8.40 -1.04
C LEU A 18 28.02 8.65 0.47
N PHE A 19 28.52 7.74 1.31
CA PHE A 19 28.59 7.91 2.76
C PHE A 19 30.01 7.69 3.30
N ASP A 20 30.30 8.20 4.50
CA ASP A 20 31.60 8.04 5.16
C ASP A 20 31.63 6.73 5.98
N PRO A 21 32.34 5.68 5.53
CA PRO A 21 32.38 4.38 6.23
C PRO A 21 33.12 4.44 7.57
N LYS A 22 33.82 5.55 7.90
CA LYS A 22 34.43 5.75 9.23
C LYS A 22 33.46 6.36 10.24
N LYS A 23 32.43 7.06 9.76
CA LYS A 23 31.41 7.69 10.61
C LYS A 23 30.18 6.80 10.82
N LEU A 24 29.98 5.84 9.92
CA LEU A 24 28.88 4.89 10.00
C LEU A 24 29.46 3.47 10.17
N PRO A 25 29.36 2.85 11.36
CA PRO A 25 29.76 1.47 11.57
C PRO A 25 28.96 0.49 10.69
N VAL A 26 29.61 -0.62 10.29
CA VAL A 26 29.00 -1.67 9.44
C VAL A 26 27.68 -2.18 10.02
N GLU A 27 27.63 -2.42 11.34
CA GLU A 27 26.43 -2.91 12.02
C GLU A 27 25.28 -1.91 11.95
N GLU A 28 25.56 -0.62 12.12
CA GLU A 28 24.55 0.44 12.06
C GLU A 28 23.99 0.59 10.65
N PHE A 29 24.87 0.62 9.63
CA PHE A 29 24.46 0.66 8.22
C PHE A 29 23.51 -0.49 7.85
N PHE A 30 23.87 -1.73 8.19
CA PHE A 30 23.04 -2.88 7.86
C PHE A 30 21.80 -3.01 8.75
N MET A 31 21.82 -2.49 9.98
CA MET A 31 20.63 -2.40 10.82
C MET A 31 19.60 -1.44 10.21
N ASP A 32 20.04 -0.26 9.77
CA ASP A 32 19.17 0.71 9.11
C ASP A 32 18.60 0.15 7.80
N LEU A 33 19.44 -0.51 6.99
CA LEU A 33 18.98 -1.16 5.76
C LEU A 33 17.99 -2.30 6.03
N HIS A 34 18.23 -3.08 7.10
CA HIS A 34 17.31 -4.13 7.53
C HIS A 34 15.95 -3.55 7.95
N ASN A 35 15.97 -2.49 8.74
CA ASN A 35 14.77 -1.78 9.17
C ASN A 35 14.01 -1.19 7.98
N PHE A 36 14.71 -0.54 7.05
CA PHE A 36 14.11 -0.03 5.81
C PHE A 36 13.43 -1.16 5.01
N LYS A 37 14.10 -2.29 4.81
CA LYS A 37 13.53 -3.45 4.10
C LYS A 37 12.24 -3.92 4.78
N ASN A 38 12.25 -4.07 6.11
CA ASN A 38 11.08 -4.53 6.85
C ASN A 38 9.92 -3.54 6.76
N MET A 39 10.20 -2.24 6.91
CA MET A 39 9.22 -1.18 6.73
C MET A 39 8.64 -1.17 5.31
N PHE A 40 9.47 -1.35 4.29
CA PHE A 40 9.00 -1.41 2.90
C PHE A 40 8.07 -2.60 2.66
N VAL A 41 8.44 -3.79 3.13
CA VAL A 41 7.59 -5.00 3.01
C VAL A 41 6.26 -4.79 3.75
N GLN A 42 6.29 -4.17 4.92
CA GLN A 42 5.08 -3.85 5.68
C GLN A 42 4.19 -2.84 4.95
N ALA A 43 4.77 -1.77 4.39
CA ALA A 43 4.06 -0.76 3.61
C ALA A 43 3.39 -1.37 2.36
N VAL A 44 4.03 -2.35 1.69
CA VAL A 44 3.41 -3.08 0.56
C VAL A 44 2.17 -3.85 1.02
N LYS A 45 2.22 -4.52 2.18
CA LYS A 45 1.06 -5.24 2.74
C LYS A 45 -0.08 -4.27 3.11
N GLU A 46 0.26 -3.14 3.71
CA GLU A 46 -0.71 -2.10 4.07
C GLU A 46 -1.36 -1.48 2.84
N ASN A 47 -0.59 -1.22 1.79
CA ASN A 47 -1.11 -0.75 0.50
C ASN A 47 -2.10 -1.76 -0.11
N GLN A 48 -1.80 -3.06 -0.04
CA GLN A 48 -2.69 -4.10 -0.53
C GLN A 48 -4.01 -4.12 0.26
N LYS A 49 -3.93 -4.11 1.60
CA LYS A 49 -5.11 -4.05 2.47
C LYS A 49 -5.97 -2.80 2.22
N ARG A 50 -5.32 -1.66 2.00
CA ARG A 50 -6.00 -0.40 1.68
C ARG A 50 -6.77 -0.51 0.36
N ARG A 51 -6.13 -1.02 -0.71
CA ARG A 51 -6.79 -1.24 -2.01
C ARG A 51 -8.00 -2.17 -1.91
N GLU A 52 -7.88 -3.27 -1.17
CA GLU A 52 -8.98 -4.21 -0.97
C GLU A 52 -10.16 -3.57 -0.22
N THR A 53 -9.85 -2.77 0.80
CA THR A 53 -10.87 -2.07 1.60
C THR A 53 -11.57 -1.00 0.77
N GLU A 54 -10.83 -0.21 -0.01
CA GLU A 54 -11.38 0.80 -0.92
C GLU A 54 -12.30 0.18 -1.97
N GLU A 55 -11.88 -0.93 -2.59
CA GLU A 55 -12.71 -1.63 -3.58
C GLU A 55 -13.97 -2.24 -2.96
N LYS A 56 -13.88 -2.79 -1.74
CA LYS A 56 -15.05 -3.29 -1.01
C LYS A 56 -16.04 -2.16 -0.70
N MET A 57 -15.56 -1.02 -0.23
CA MET A 57 -16.40 0.16 0.03
C MET A 57 -17.04 0.69 -1.26
N ARG A 58 -16.28 0.76 -2.36
CA ARG A 58 -16.79 1.18 -3.67
C ARG A 58 -17.92 0.27 -4.14
N ARG A 59 -17.75 -1.05 -4.07
CA ARG A 59 -18.79 -2.02 -4.43
C ARG A 59 -20.04 -1.91 -3.57
N ALA A 60 -19.88 -1.73 -2.25
CA ALA A 60 -21.01 -1.56 -1.34
C ALA A 60 -21.80 -0.28 -1.65
N LYS A 61 -21.10 0.83 -1.94
CA LYS A 61 -21.71 2.09 -2.35
C LYS A 61 -22.51 1.94 -3.65
N LEU A 62 -21.91 1.34 -4.68
CA LEU A 62 -22.56 1.10 -5.97
C LEU A 62 -23.80 0.18 -5.84
N ALA A 63 -23.72 -0.86 -5.01
CA ALA A 63 -24.85 -1.75 -4.77
C ALA A 63 -26.01 -1.02 -4.07
N LYS A 64 -25.71 -0.17 -3.09
CA LYS A 64 -26.72 0.65 -2.40
C LYS A 64 -27.38 1.65 -3.34
N GLU A 65 -26.60 2.38 -4.13
CA GLU A 65 -27.10 3.34 -5.12
C GLU A 65 -27.99 2.65 -6.17
N LYS A 66 -27.59 1.46 -6.65
CA LYS A 66 -28.38 0.66 -7.58
C LYS A 66 -29.71 0.21 -6.97
N ALA A 67 -29.69 -0.31 -5.74
CA ALA A 67 -30.90 -0.76 -5.04
C ALA A 67 -31.88 0.40 -4.77
N GLU A 68 -31.36 1.59 -4.44
CA GLU A 68 -32.18 2.78 -4.23
C GLU A 68 -32.81 3.28 -5.54
N LYS A 69 -32.05 3.27 -6.64
CA LYS A 69 -32.56 3.59 -7.98
C LYS A 69 -33.67 2.62 -8.40
N GLU A 70 -33.45 1.31 -8.26
CA GLU A 70 -34.46 0.29 -8.59
C GLU A 70 -35.72 0.43 -7.73
N ARG A 71 -35.58 0.78 -6.44
CA ARG A 71 -36.71 1.05 -5.55
C ARG A 71 -37.54 2.25 -6.03
N LEU A 72 -36.88 3.35 -6.38
CA LEU A 72 -37.55 4.57 -6.85
C LEU A 72 -38.25 4.34 -8.20
N GLU A 73 -37.59 3.67 -9.15
CA GLU A 73 -38.19 3.32 -10.45
C GLU A 73 -39.42 2.41 -10.28
N LYS A 74 -39.37 1.45 -9.36
CA LYS A 74 -40.51 0.57 -9.05
C LYS A 74 -41.67 1.34 -8.41
N GLN A 75 -41.37 2.32 -7.56
CA GLN A 75 -42.37 3.19 -6.96
C GLN A 75 -43.05 4.08 -8.01
N GLN A 76 -42.27 4.75 -8.86
CA GLN A 76 -42.80 5.59 -9.95
C GLN A 76 -43.68 4.80 -10.93
N LYS A 77 -43.27 3.59 -11.31
CA LYS A 77 -44.08 2.70 -12.17
C LYS A 77 -45.40 2.31 -11.50
N ARG A 78 -45.43 2.12 -10.19
CA ARG A 78 -46.67 1.82 -9.45
C ARG A 78 -47.60 3.03 -9.41
N GLU A 79 -47.07 4.22 -9.16
CA GLU A 79 -47.83 5.47 -9.14
C GLU A 79 -48.46 5.76 -10.51
N GLN A 80 -47.72 5.59 -11.60
CA GLN A 80 -48.24 5.75 -12.97
C GLN A 80 -49.40 4.80 -13.28
N LEU A 81 -49.36 3.54 -12.81
CA LEU A 81 -50.44 2.58 -13.04
C LEU A 81 -51.71 2.89 -12.25
N ILE A 82 -51.60 3.56 -11.10
CA ILE A 82 -52.76 3.98 -10.29
C ILE A 82 -53.43 5.20 -10.93
N ASP A 83 -52.65 6.12 -11.49
CA ASP A 83 -53.14 7.35 -12.14
C ASP A 83 -53.81 7.09 -13.52
N MET A 84 -53.64 5.88 -14.07
CA MET A 84 -54.25 5.44 -15.34
C MET A 84 -55.63 4.75 -15.20
N ASN A 85 -56.15 4.57 -13.98
CA ASN A 85 -57.47 3.99 -13.69
C ASN A 85 -58.44 5.07 -13.18
#